data_AF-A0A1J7HMM5-F1
#
_entry.id   AF-A0A1J7HMM5-F1
#
_cell.length_a   1.000
_cell.length_b   1.000
_cell.length_c   1.000
_cell.angle_alpha   90.00
_cell.angle_beta   90.00
_cell.angle_gamma   90.00
#
_symmetry.space_group_name_H-M   'P 1'
#
loop_
_entity.id
_entity.type
_entity.pdbx_description
1 polymer ?
#
loop_
_entity_poly.entity_id
_entity_poly.type
_entity_poly.pdbx_seq_one_letter_code
_entity_poly.pdbx_strand_id
1 'polypeptide(L)'
;MARRNTKHAYIVNDAKRNATYKKRKNSLIKKTMEISTLCGVDACAIIYRSNELQPEVWPSHSGVQSVLYKFLTFPPLEQSRKMFDQQSFLKQRIVKAQDQLQKKKIRNQNEMMSLFMFNCLNTGFVNDNINLQIAKDLLSVIDRNLNDLDRKITRDQHQ
;
A
#
# COMPACT_ATOMS: atom_id res chain seq x y z
N MET A 1 1.45 11.90 -22.35
CA MET A 1 1.55 10.42 -22.32
C MET A 1 1.16 9.92 -20.94
N ALA A 2 0.24 8.96 -20.82
CA ALA A 2 -0.16 8.39 -19.54
C ALA A 2 1.02 7.64 -18.90
N ARG A 3 1.46 8.09 -17.72
CA ARG A 3 2.58 7.50 -17.00
C ARG A 3 2.18 6.13 -16.46
N ARG A 4 2.72 5.06 -17.04
CA ARG A 4 2.52 3.69 -16.52
C ARG A 4 3.04 3.60 -15.08
N ASN A 5 2.23 3.07 -14.18
CA ASN A 5 2.64 2.82 -12.80
C ASN A 5 3.88 1.91 -12.78
N THR A 6 4.93 2.35 -12.08
CA THR A 6 6.18 1.59 -11.98
C THR A 6 6.05 0.55 -10.89
N LYS A 7 6.33 -0.71 -11.22
CA LYS A 7 6.45 -1.77 -10.21
C LYS A 7 7.62 -1.44 -9.27
N HIS A 8 7.42 -1.59 -7.96
CA HIS A 8 8.48 -1.44 -6.96
C HIS A 8 9.26 -2.76 -6.85
N ALA A 9 10.01 -3.08 -7.91
CA ALA A 9 10.86 -4.26 -7.99
C ALA A 9 12.23 -3.89 -8.56
N TYR A 10 13.21 -4.78 -8.40
CA TYR A 10 14.54 -4.60 -8.97
C TYR A 10 14.47 -4.45 -10.50
N ILE A 11 15.17 -3.46 -11.04
CA ILE A 11 15.24 -3.24 -12.49
C ILE A 11 16.41 -4.06 -13.03
N VAL A 12 16.10 -5.19 -13.67
CA VAL A 12 17.10 -6.12 -14.22
C VAL A 12 17.95 -5.46 -15.31
N ASN A 13 17.34 -4.68 -16.21
CA ASN A 13 18.08 -4.00 -17.27
C ASN A 13 18.96 -2.87 -16.71
N ASP A 14 20.28 -3.01 -16.86
CA ASP A 14 21.28 -2.11 -16.28
C ASP A 14 21.19 -0.67 -16.79
N ALA A 15 21.04 -0.47 -18.11
CA ALA A 15 20.94 0.86 -18.70
C ALA A 15 19.71 1.60 -18.16
N LYS A 16 18.56 0.91 -18.09
CA LYS A 16 17.31 1.45 -17.54
C LYS A 16 17.42 1.69 -16.04
N ARG A 17 18.08 0.80 -15.29
CA ARG A 17 18.33 0.95 -13.85
C ARG A 17 19.19 2.19 -13.59
N ASN A 18 20.26 2.38 -14.34
CA ASN A 18 21.17 3.53 -14.21
C ASN A 18 20.48 4.86 -14.54
N ALA A 19 19.73 4.91 -15.64
CA ALA A 19 18.95 6.10 -15.99
C ALA A 19 17.89 6.44 -14.92
N THR A 20 17.23 5.42 -14.38
CA THR A 20 16.24 5.58 -13.30
C THR A 20 16.90 6.02 -12.00
N TYR A 21 18.05 5.44 -11.63
CA TYR A 21 18.83 5.81 -10.46
C TYR A 21 19.20 7.29 -10.51
N LYS A 22 19.81 7.77 -11.61
CA LYS A 22 20.21 9.18 -11.73
C LYS A 22 19.03 10.14 -11.54
N LYS A 23 17.88 9.84 -12.16
CA LYS A 23 16.66 10.65 -12.01
C LYS A 23 16.10 10.61 -10.58
N ARG A 24 16.01 9.43 -9.98
CA ARG A 24 15.44 9.26 -8.62
C ARG A 24 16.35 9.80 -7.53
N LYS A 25 17.68 9.61 -7.65
CA LYS A 25 18.70 10.18 -6.75
C LYS A 25 18.55 11.69 -6.66
N ASN A 26 18.60 12.37 -7.81
CA ASN A 26 18.50 13.82 -7.87
C ASN A 26 17.15 14.31 -7.33
N SER A 27 16.06 13.60 -7.64
CA SER A 27 14.74 13.92 -7.09
C SER A 27 14.66 13.72 -5.59
N LEU A 28 15.30 12.69 -5.03
CA LEU A 28 15.31 12.41 -3.60
C LEU A 28 16.06 13.52 -2.87
N ILE A 29 17.28 13.84 -3.30
CA ILE A 29 18.09 14.94 -2.75
C ILE A 29 17.30 16.26 -2.78
N LYS A 30 16.69 16.59 -3.92
CA LYS A 30 15.87 17.80 -4.05
C LYS A 30 14.71 17.82 -3.05
N LYS A 31 14.00 16.70 -2.89
CA LYS A 31 12.88 16.60 -1.95
C LYS A 31 13.34 16.66 -0.49
N THR A 32 14.48 16.08 -0.16
CA THR A 32 15.09 16.21 1.17
C THR A 32 15.45 17.66 1.48
N MET A 33 16.06 18.38 0.52
CA MET A 33 16.35 19.81 0.64
C MET A 33 15.06 20.63 0.83
N GLU A 34 14.05 20.43 -0.01
CA GLU A 34 12.76 21.12 0.10
C GLU A 34 12.11 20.91 1.48
N ILE A 35 12.08 19.67 1.98
CA ILE A 35 11.54 19.38 3.32
C ILE A 35 12.34 20.08 4.41
N SER A 36 13.68 20.02 4.34
CA SER A 36 14.54 20.66 5.32
C SER A 36 14.30 22.18 5.37
N THR A 37 14.25 22.84 4.21
CA THR A 37 14.04 24.28 4.10
C THR A 37 12.62 24.70 4.49
N LEU A 38 11.59 24.04 3.96
CA LEU A 38 10.20 24.46 4.15
C LEU A 38 9.68 24.16 5.56
N CYS A 39 10.15 23.07 6.16
CA CYS A 39 9.70 22.64 7.49
C CYS A 39 10.68 23.04 8.60
N GLY A 40 11.85 23.60 8.29
CA GLY A 40 12.87 23.96 9.28
C GLY A 40 13.41 22.75 10.05
N VAL A 41 13.53 21.59 9.37
CA VAL A 41 13.99 20.34 9.99
C VAL A 41 15.38 19.96 9.55
N ASP A 42 16.16 19.40 10.46
CA ASP A 42 17.44 18.77 10.15
C ASP A 42 17.19 17.48 9.36
N ALA A 43 17.69 17.43 8.12
CA ALA A 43 17.56 16.26 7.27
C ALA A 43 18.87 16.01 6.50
N CYS A 44 19.14 14.73 6.23
CA CYS A 44 20.25 14.32 5.38
C CYS A 44 19.85 13.14 4.50
N ALA A 45 20.60 12.92 3.42
CA ALA A 45 20.45 11.75 2.56
C ALA A 45 21.81 11.05 2.40
N ILE A 46 21.80 9.72 2.49
CA ILE A 46 22.96 8.85 2.26
C ILE A 46 22.51 7.79 1.26
N ILE A 47 23.12 7.77 0.08
CA ILE A 47 22.67 6.95 -1.04
C ILE A 47 23.85 6.13 -1.56
N TYR A 48 23.78 4.82 -1.38
CA TYR A 48 24.76 3.88 -1.91
C TYR A 48 24.34 3.39 -3.30
N ARG A 49 25.34 3.27 -4.18
CA ARG A 49 25.18 2.61 -5.47
C ARG A 49 26.04 1.35 -5.48
N SER A 50 25.49 0.26 -6.02
CA SER A 50 26.28 -0.92 -6.35
C SER A 50 27.40 -0.50 -7.29
N ASN A 51 28.64 -0.73 -6.89
CA ASN A 51 29.89 -0.46 -7.62
C ASN A 51 30.51 0.94 -7.38
N GLU A 52 30.00 1.76 -6.46
CA GLU A 52 30.68 2.97 -6.00
C GLU A 52 31.22 2.76 -4.58
N LEU A 53 32.48 3.13 -4.35
CA LEU A 53 33.13 2.98 -3.03
C LEU A 53 32.61 4.00 -2.00
N GLN A 54 32.15 5.16 -2.47
CA GLN A 54 31.65 6.23 -1.62
C GLN A 54 30.16 6.48 -1.87
N PRO A 55 29.37 6.72 -0.80
CA PRO A 55 27.98 7.10 -0.96
C PRO A 55 27.87 8.52 -1.52
N GLU A 56 26.82 8.76 -2.28
CA GLU A 56 26.37 10.14 -2.50
C GLU A 56 25.69 10.64 -1.21
N VAL A 57 26.11 11.82 -0.76
CA VAL A 57 25.57 12.44 0.45
C VAL A 57 25.05 13.85 0.18
N TRP A 58 24.05 14.25 0.95
CA TRP A 58 23.55 15.62 1.02
C TRP A 58 23.22 15.98 2.48
N PRO A 59 23.52 17.19 2.99
CA PRO A 59 24.00 18.37 2.24
C PRO A 59 25.50 18.38 1.96
N SER A 60 26.30 17.87 2.87
CA SER A 60 27.75 17.66 2.75
C SER A 60 28.15 16.53 3.70
N HIS A 61 29.36 16.00 3.58
CA HIS A 61 29.84 14.95 4.50
C HIS A 61 29.75 15.40 5.97
N SER A 62 30.22 16.62 6.27
CA SER A 62 30.13 17.19 7.62
C SER A 62 28.69 17.45 8.05
N GLY A 63 27.82 17.95 7.15
CA GLY A 63 26.42 18.17 7.44
C GLY A 63 25.67 16.88 7.76
N VAL A 64 25.90 15.81 6.99
CA VAL A 64 25.36 14.48 7.28
C VAL A 64 25.84 13.96 8.63
N GLN A 65 27.14 14.09 8.93
CA GLN A 65 27.69 13.70 10.22
C GLN A 65 27.01 14.45 11.38
N SER A 66 26.83 15.78 11.28
CA SER A 66 26.14 16.57 12.30
C SER A 66 24.71 16.08 12.54
N VAL A 67 23.95 15.79 11.48
CA VAL A 67 22.58 15.25 11.61
C VAL A 67 22.60 13.86 12.25
N LEU A 68 23.52 12.99 11.85
CA LEU A 68 23.66 11.65 12.43
C LEU A 68 24.06 11.69 13.90
N TYR A 69 25.04 12.52 14.28
CA TYR A 69 25.43 12.66 15.68
C TYR A 69 24.26 13.12 16.52
N LYS A 70 23.54 14.17 16.08
CA LYS A 70 22.33 14.64 16.77
C LYS A 70 21.29 13.52 16.90
N PHE A 71 21.02 12.77 15.83
CA PHE A 71 20.09 11.64 15.87
C PHE A 71 20.50 10.57 16.89
N LEU A 72 21.78 10.20 16.92
CA LEU A 72 22.30 9.17 17.83
C LEU A 72 22.30 9.60 19.31
N THR A 73 22.25 10.91 19.59
CA THR A 73 22.09 11.40 20.98
C THR A 73 20.68 11.24 21.54
N PHE A 74 19.65 11.00 20.70
CA PHE A 74 18.29 10.80 21.18
C PHE A 74 18.10 9.43 21.85
N PRO A 75 17.16 9.28 22.80
CA PRO A 75 16.79 7.98 23.37
C PRO A 75 16.27 6.99 22.30
N PRO A 76 16.43 5.66 22.48
CA PRO A 76 16.01 4.66 21.47
C PRO A 76 14.54 4.75 21.05
N LEU A 77 13.65 5.11 21.98
CA LEU A 77 12.22 5.32 21.70
C LEU A 77 11.98 6.49 20.75
N GLU A 78 12.77 7.57 20.86
CA GLU A 78 12.66 8.72 19.98
C GLU A 78 13.30 8.46 18.62
N GLN A 79 14.43 7.74 18.59
CA GLN A 79 15.09 7.33 17.35
C GLN A 79 14.17 6.46 16.47
N SER A 80 13.43 5.54 17.09
CA SER A 80 12.50 4.65 16.38
C SER A 80 11.13 5.28 16.11
N ARG A 81 10.85 6.47 16.66
CA ARG A 81 9.55 7.12 16.53
C ARG A 81 9.26 7.46 15.07
N LYS A 82 8.20 6.85 14.53
CA LYS A 82 7.80 6.99 13.11
C LYS A 82 8.89 6.56 12.12
N MET A 83 9.84 5.72 12.55
CA MET A 83 10.84 5.17 11.65
C MET A 83 10.16 4.37 10.54
N PHE A 84 10.61 4.58 9.31
CA PHE A 84 10.06 3.92 8.14
C PHE A 84 11.18 3.27 7.36
N ASP A 85 11.06 1.97 7.13
CA ASP A 85 12.06 1.16 6.45
C ASP A 85 11.43 0.33 5.33
N GLN A 86 12.27 -0.40 4.60
CA GLN A 86 11.79 -1.23 3.50
C GLN A 86 10.90 -2.37 3.98
N GLN A 87 11.17 -2.95 5.16
CA GLN A 87 10.41 -4.08 5.67
C GLN A 87 8.97 -3.67 6.04
N SER A 88 8.82 -2.57 6.78
CA SER A 88 7.55 -1.95 7.14
C SER A 88 6.78 -1.48 5.90
N PHE A 89 7.45 -0.88 4.91
CA PHE A 89 6.83 -0.56 3.62
C PHE A 89 6.26 -1.81 2.94
N LEU A 90 7.05 -2.88 2.83
CA LEU A 90 6.61 -4.11 2.18
C LEU A 90 5.44 -4.77 2.92
N LYS A 91 5.49 -4.83 4.26
CA LYS A 91 4.37 -5.30 5.09
C LYS A 91 3.08 -4.51 4.79
N GLN A 92 3.15 -3.18 4.77
CA GLN A 92 1.99 -2.33 4.42
C GLN A 92 1.47 -2.60 3.00
N ARG A 93 2.36 -2.84 2.04
CA ARG A 93 1.97 -3.18 0.65
C ARG A 93 1.29 -4.54 0.54
N ILE A 94 1.75 -5.53 1.30
CA ILE A 94 1.13 -6.86 1.36
C ILE A 94 -0.28 -6.74 1.92
N VAL A 95 -0.46 -6.07 3.05
CA VAL A 95 -1.79 -5.85 3.66
C VAL A 95 -2.72 -5.13 2.68
N LYS A 96 -2.23 -4.09 2.01
CA LYS A 96 -3.03 -3.37 0.99
C LYS A 96 -3.42 -4.25 -0.20
N ALA A 97 -2.52 -5.12 -0.65
CA ALA A 97 -2.81 -6.05 -1.75
C ALA A 97 -3.85 -7.11 -1.32
N GLN A 98 -3.76 -7.60 -0.08
CA GLN A 98 -4.74 -8.53 0.50
C GLN A 98 -6.13 -7.88 0.62
N ASP A 99 -6.22 -6.64 1.12
CA ASP A 99 -7.48 -5.89 1.17
C ASP A 99 -8.10 -5.71 -0.23
N GLN A 100 -7.29 -5.34 -1.23
CA GLN A 100 -7.76 -5.22 -2.60
C GLN A 100 -8.25 -6.55 -3.18
N LEU A 101 -7.58 -7.66 -2.84
CA LEU A 101 -8.01 -9.00 -3.24
C LEU A 101 -9.35 -9.37 -2.60
N GLN A 102 -9.52 -9.12 -1.30
CA GLN A 102 -10.78 -9.40 -0.60
C GLN A 102 -11.95 -8.59 -1.17
N LYS A 103 -11.74 -7.29 -1.43
CA LYS A 103 -12.75 -6.44 -2.09
C LYS A 103 -13.16 -6.98 -3.46
N LYS A 104 -12.20 -7.47 -4.25
CA LYS A 104 -12.50 -8.10 -5.55
C LYS A 104 -13.26 -9.42 -5.40
N LYS A 105 -12.91 -10.27 -4.43
CA LYS A 105 -13.64 -11.52 -4.15
C LYS A 105 -15.09 -11.24 -3.75
N ILE A 106 -15.30 -10.32 -2.81
CA ILE A 106 -16.63 -9.87 -2.39
C ILE A 106 -17.43 -9.33 -3.57
N ARG A 107 -16.83 -8.47 -4.39
CA ARG A 107 -17.49 -7.92 -5.58
C ARG A 107 -17.88 -9.03 -6.57
N ASN A 108 -16.97 -9.96 -6.85
CA ASN A 108 -17.22 -11.08 -7.75
C ASN A 108 -18.33 -12.01 -7.22
N GLN A 109 -18.36 -12.27 -5.91
CA GLN A 109 -19.45 -13.01 -5.26
C GLN A 109 -20.79 -12.30 -5.43
N ASN A 110 -20.84 -10.99 -5.19
CA ASN A 110 -22.07 -10.21 -5.34
C ASN A 110 -22.56 -10.15 -6.80
N GLU A 111 -21.65 -10.04 -7.77
CA GLU A 111 -21.99 -10.08 -9.20
C GLU A 111 -22.52 -11.46 -9.62
N MET A 112 -21.87 -12.55 -9.18
CA MET A 112 -22.34 -13.92 -9.41
C MET A 112 -23.72 -14.14 -8.78
N MET A 113 -23.94 -13.62 -7.57
CA MET A 113 -25.23 -13.68 -6.90
C MET A 113 -26.33 -12.99 -7.68
N SER A 114 -26.06 -11.77 -8.15
CA SER A 114 -27.02 -10.98 -8.91
C SER A 114 -27.47 -11.72 -10.18
N LEU A 115 -26.52 -12.31 -10.90
CA LEU A 115 -26.80 -13.13 -12.09
C LEU A 115 -27.62 -14.37 -11.75
N PHE A 116 -27.27 -15.06 -10.67
CA PHE A 116 -27.99 -16.25 -10.22
C PHE A 116 -29.44 -15.95 -9.83
N MET A 117 -29.66 -14.90 -9.03
CA MET A 117 -30.99 -14.43 -8.63
C MET A 117 -31.82 -14.01 -9.84
N PHE A 118 -31.22 -13.26 -10.77
CA PHE A 118 -31.89 -12.86 -12.02
C PHE A 118 -32.35 -14.07 -12.83
N ASN A 119 -31.52 -15.11 -12.93
CA ASN A 119 -31.89 -16.35 -13.62
C ASN A 119 -33.03 -17.10 -12.92
N CYS A 120 -32.99 -17.21 -11.59
CA CYS A 120 -34.05 -17.87 -10.81
C CYS A 120 -35.39 -17.15 -10.98
N LEU A 121 -35.40 -15.81 -10.95
CA LEU A 121 -36.61 -15.01 -11.14
C LEU A 121 -37.18 -15.15 -12.56
N ASN A 122 -36.33 -15.27 -13.58
CA ASN A 122 -36.80 -15.44 -14.96
C ASN A 122 -37.31 -16.85 -15.27
N THR A 123 -36.69 -17.88 -14.68
CA THR A 123 -37.00 -19.28 -14.99
C THR A 123 -37.99 -19.91 -14.02
N GLY A 124 -38.18 -19.33 -12.84
CA GLY A 124 -39.05 -19.85 -11.78
C GLY A 124 -38.46 -21.04 -11.02
N PHE A 125 -37.26 -21.51 -11.36
CA PHE A 125 -36.61 -22.65 -10.73
C PHE A 125 -35.14 -22.36 -10.40
N VAL A 126 -34.66 -23.04 -9.38
CA VAL A 126 -33.26 -23.02 -8.96
C VAL A 126 -32.53 -24.12 -9.72
N ASN A 127 -31.54 -23.77 -10.56
CA ASN A 127 -30.80 -24.73 -11.38
C ASN A 127 -30.05 -25.77 -10.51
N ASP A 128 -30.09 -27.05 -10.89
CA ASP A 128 -29.50 -28.17 -10.12
C ASP A 128 -27.96 -28.12 -10.00
N ASN A 129 -27.30 -27.24 -10.77
CA ASN A 129 -25.85 -27.06 -10.77
C ASN A 129 -25.31 -26.22 -9.59
N ILE A 130 -26.02 -26.13 -8.47
CA ILE A 130 -25.49 -25.52 -7.24
C ILE A 130 -24.41 -26.45 -6.67
N ASN A 131 -23.16 -26.09 -6.89
CA ASN A 131 -22.07 -26.71 -6.15
C ASN A 131 -21.97 -26.09 -4.74
N LEU A 132 -21.28 -26.81 -3.85
CA LEU A 132 -21.07 -26.40 -2.46
C LEU A 132 -20.47 -24.99 -2.32
N GLN A 133 -19.66 -24.55 -3.29
CA GLN A 133 -19.04 -23.22 -3.25
C GLN A 133 -20.07 -22.11 -3.51
N ILE A 134 -20.96 -22.30 -4.49
CA ILE A 134 -22.08 -21.39 -4.79
C ILE A 134 -23.02 -21.30 -3.57
N ALA A 135 -23.34 -22.44 -2.93
CA ALA A 135 -24.16 -22.46 -1.71
C ALA A 135 -23.50 -21.71 -0.54
N LYS A 136 -22.18 -21.86 -0.34
CA LYS A 136 -21.43 -21.10 0.67
C LYS A 136 -21.40 -19.60 0.38
N ASP A 137 -21.24 -19.24 -0.88
CA ASP A 137 -21.26 -17.84 -1.31
C ASP A 137 -22.67 -17.23 -1.14
N LEU A 138 -23.74 -17.99 -1.42
CA LEU A 138 -25.15 -17.64 -1.15
C LEU A 138 -25.37 -17.31 0.33
N LEU A 139 -25.01 -18.23 1.22
CA LEU A 139 -25.14 -18.04 2.67
C LEU A 139 -24.37 -16.80 3.14
N SER A 140 -23.13 -16.61 2.68
CA SER A 140 -22.31 -15.45 3.06
C SER A 140 -22.91 -14.10 2.63
N VAL A 141 -23.65 -14.05 1.52
CA VAL A 141 -24.33 -12.83 1.08
C VAL A 141 -25.59 -12.58 1.91
N ILE A 142 -26.37 -13.62 2.19
CA ILE A 142 -27.56 -13.54 3.06
C ILE A 142 -27.14 -13.04 4.45
N ASP A 143 -26.13 -13.65 5.07
CA ASP A 143 -25.61 -13.25 6.38
C ASP A 143 -25.17 -11.78 6.40
N ARG A 144 -24.50 -11.31 5.33
CA ARG A 144 -24.09 -9.91 5.21
C ARG A 144 -25.29 -8.97 5.15
N ASN A 145 -26.30 -9.29 4.34
CA ASN A 145 -27.50 -8.46 4.21
C ASN A 145 -28.30 -8.42 5.52
N LEU A 146 -28.44 -9.56 6.21
CA LEU A 146 -29.11 -9.63 7.52
C LEU A 146 -28.37 -8.76 8.57
N ASN A 147 -27.04 -8.87 8.64
CA ASN A 147 -26.23 -8.03 9.53
C ASN A 147 -26.35 -6.54 9.23
N ASP A 148 -26.40 -6.16 7.95
CA ASP A 148 -26.56 -4.75 7.57
C ASP A 148 -27.97 -4.22 7.86
N LEU A 149 -29.01 -5.06 7.76
CA LEU A 149 -30.38 -4.73 8.19
C LEU A 149 -30.44 -4.55 9.71
N ASP A 150 -29.85 -5.48 10.47
CA ASP A 150 -29.81 -5.43 11.94
C ASP A 150 -29.12 -4.15 12.44
N ARG A 151 -28.00 -3.76 11.80
CA ARG A 151 -27.31 -2.49 12.08
C ARG A 151 -28.16 -1.26 11.78
N LYS A 152 -29.01 -1.29 10.75
CA LYS A 152 -29.90 -0.17 10.42
C LYS A 152 -31.04 -0.07 11.45
N ILE A 153 -31.68 -1.19 11.77
CA ILE A 153 -32.73 -1.26 12.80
C ILE A 153 -32.20 -0.74 14.13
N THR A 154 -31.00 -1.14 14.53
CA THR A 154 -30.37 -0.70 15.80
C THR A 154 -30.03 0.80 15.81
N ARG A 155 -29.68 1.39 14.66
CA ARG A 155 -29.41 2.84 14.56
C ARG A 155 -30.69 3.66 14.64
N ASP A 156 -31.77 3.18 14.02
CA ASP A 156 -33.07 3.87 14.01
C ASP A 156 -33.79 3.78 15.36
N GLN A 157 -33.41 2.85 16.25
CA GLN A 157 -33.93 2.74 17.63
C GLN A 157 -33.21 3.64 18.66
N HIS A 158 -32.17 4.37 18.25
CA HIS A 158 -31.40 5.29 19.11
C HIS A 158 -31.51 6.77 18.70
N GLN A 159 -32.47 7.11 17.82
CA GLN A 159 -32.94 8.46 17.56
C GLN A 159 -34.35 8.64 18.14
#